data_AF-A0A936LXI0-F1
#
_entry.id   AF-A0A936LXI0-F1
#
_cell.length_a   1.000
_cell.length_b   1.000
_cell.length_c   1.000
_cell.angle_alpha   90.00
_cell.angle_beta   90.00
_cell.angle_gamma   90.00
#
_symmetry.space_group_name_H-M   'P 1'
#
loop_
_entity.id
_entity.type
_entity.pdbx_description
1 polymer ?
#
loop_
_entity_poly.entity_id
_entity_poly.type
_entity_poly.pdbx_seq_one_letter_code
_entity_poly.pdbx_strand_id
1 'polypeptide(L)'
;MTFRILGMAVVAAGLLCAANPKVEQAKAQLKDGKFEQAISALEAEHKAKPKDDEVRLALADAKLQYGESVMNDRQLPPFRKYPTALRQFRQVLELDKNNKKAQSNIALIEGIYKQMGRPVPQ
;
A
#
# COMPACT_ATOMS: atom_id res chain seq x y z
N MET A 1 4.21 -12.10 -61.58
CA MET A 1 4.45 -10.93 -60.71
C MET A 1 3.12 -10.42 -60.18
N THR A 2 2.76 -10.74 -58.94
CA THR A 2 1.69 -10.05 -58.19
C THR A 2 1.91 -10.32 -56.70
N PHE A 3 2.65 -9.43 -56.06
CA PHE A 3 2.81 -9.36 -54.61
C PHE A 3 1.47 -8.89 -54.00
N ARG A 4 0.89 -9.68 -53.09
CA ARG A 4 -0.19 -9.23 -52.22
C ARG A 4 0.33 -9.22 -50.79
N ILE A 5 0.86 -8.06 -50.40
CA ILE A 5 1.11 -7.70 -49.00
C ILE A 5 -0.27 -7.35 -48.43
N LEU A 6 -0.86 -8.24 -47.64
CA LEU A 6 -2.03 -7.91 -46.82
C LEU A 6 -1.55 -7.74 -45.38
N GLY A 7 -1.76 -6.52 -44.88
CA GLY A 7 -1.08 -5.94 -43.74
C GLY A 7 -1.29 -6.69 -42.42
N MET A 8 -0.18 -6.82 -41.71
CA MET A 8 -0.13 -7.07 -40.28
C MET A 8 -0.72 -5.85 -39.57
N ALA A 9 -1.99 -5.95 -39.16
CA ALA A 9 -2.58 -4.98 -38.25
C ALA A 9 -1.96 -5.18 -36.87
N VAL A 10 -0.84 -4.49 -36.63
CA VAL A 10 -0.35 -4.26 -35.26
C VAL A 10 -1.38 -3.36 -34.59
N VAL A 11 -2.27 -3.95 -33.79
CA VAL A 11 -3.06 -3.20 -32.84
C VAL A 11 -2.10 -2.74 -31.75
N ALA A 12 -1.44 -1.61 -31.99
CA ALA A 12 -0.87 -0.79 -30.94
C ALA A 12 -2.06 -0.14 -30.21
N ALA A 13 -2.73 -0.91 -29.34
CA ALA A 13 -3.70 -0.38 -28.41
C ALA A 13 -2.94 0.54 -27.45
N GLY A 14 -3.09 1.84 -27.68
CA GLY A 14 -2.44 2.88 -26.92
C GLY A 14 -2.64 2.69 -25.42
N LEU A 15 -1.54 2.75 -24.69
CA LEU A 15 -1.49 3.02 -23.26
C LEU A 15 -2.09 4.41 -22.99
N LEU A 16 -3.42 4.49 -22.99
CA LEU A 16 -4.11 5.44 -22.16
C LEU A 16 -4.30 4.73 -20.83
N CYS A 17 -3.42 5.01 -19.88
CA CYS A 17 -3.55 4.59 -18.49
C CYS A 17 -4.87 5.15 -17.93
N ALA A 18 -5.98 4.45 -18.15
CA ALA A 18 -7.20 4.71 -17.41
C ALA A 18 -6.87 4.44 -15.94
N ALA A 19 -6.90 5.48 -15.11
CA ALA A 19 -6.66 5.38 -13.68
C ALA A 19 -7.53 4.25 -13.09
N ASN A 20 -6.94 3.38 -12.28
CA ASN A 20 -7.69 2.25 -11.75
C ASN A 20 -8.83 2.78 -10.85
N PRO A 21 -10.11 2.52 -11.18
CA PRO A 21 -11.23 3.08 -10.43
C PRO A 21 -11.26 2.62 -8.97
N LYS A 22 -10.70 1.45 -8.66
CA LYS A 22 -10.54 0.97 -7.28
C LYS A 22 -9.50 1.76 -6.51
N VAL A 23 -8.43 2.18 -7.17
CA VAL A 23 -7.41 3.05 -6.57
C VAL A 23 -8.01 4.42 -6.25
N GLU A 24 -8.79 5.01 -7.17
CA GLU A 24 -9.47 6.29 -6.92
C GLU A 24 -10.50 6.20 -5.79
N GLN A 25 -11.32 5.14 -5.78
CA GLN A 25 -12.25 4.88 -4.68
C GLN A 25 -11.52 4.75 -3.33
N ALA A 26 -10.40 4.01 -3.29
CA ALA A 26 -9.62 3.84 -2.08
C ALA A 26 -9.01 5.17 -1.60
N LYS A 27 -8.49 6.01 -2.51
CA LYS A 27 -8.00 7.35 -2.17
C LYS A 27 -9.08 8.21 -1.52
N ALA A 28 -10.33 8.13 -1.99
CA ALA A 28 -11.45 8.84 -1.35
C ALA A 28 -11.73 8.28 0.06
N GLN A 29 -11.72 6.96 0.22
CA GLN A 29 -11.90 6.33 1.54
C GLN A 29 -10.79 6.70 2.52
N LEU A 30 -9.54 6.84 2.08
CA LEU A 30 -8.42 7.29 2.93
C LEU A 30 -8.65 8.72 3.45
N LYS A 31 -9.12 9.64 2.60
CA LYS A 31 -9.47 11.02 2.99
C LYS A 31 -10.60 11.05 4.03
N ASP A 32 -11.53 10.11 3.95
CA ASP A 32 -12.62 9.93 4.92
C ASP A 32 -12.19 9.20 6.21
N GLY A 33 -10.91 8.81 6.34
CA GLY A 33 -10.42 8.01 7.47
C GLY A 33 -10.89 6.54 7.46
N LYS A 34 -11.48 6.07 6.36
CA LYS A 34 -11.97 4.69 6.17
C LYS A 34 -10.83 3.76 5.73
N PHE A 35 -9.74 3.75 6.51
CA PHE A 35 -8.50 3.06 6.16
C PHE A 35 -8.69 1.57 5.87
N GLU A 36 -9.42 0.86 6.73
CA GLU A 36 -9.63 -0.58 6.59
C GLU A 36 -10.42 -0.95 5.33
N GLN A 37 -11.40 -0.12 4.96
CA GLN A 37 -12.18 -0.32 3.73
C GLN A 37 -11.31 -0.10 2.48
N ALA A 38 -10.48 0.96 2.49
CA ALA A 38 -9.54 1.25 1.40
C ALA A 38 -8.53 0.11 1.22
N ILE A 39 -7.93 -0.35 2.33
CA ILE A 39 -6.96 -1.45 2.33
C ILE A 39 -7.62 -2.74 1.82
N SER A 40 -8.80 -3.09 2.33
CA SER A 40 -9.49 -4.31 1.90
C SER A 40 -9.81 -4.31 0.40
N ALA A 41 -10.26 -3.19 -0.14
CA ALA A 41 -10.54 -3.04 -1.56
C ALA A 41 -9.26 -3.19 -2.41
N LEU A 42 -8.15 -2.56 -1.97
CA LEU A 42 -6.87 -2.61 -2.65
C LEU A 42 -6.19 -3.98 -2.54
N GLU A 43 -6.34 -4.70 -1.43
CA GLU A 43 -5.86 -6.08 -1.28
C GLU A 43 -6.57 -7.03 -2.23
N ALA A 44 -7.90 -6.90 -2.36
CA ALA A 44 -8.68 -7.67 -3.31
C ALA A 44 -8.24 -7.39 -4.75
N GLU A 45 -8.05 -6.12 -5.11
CA GLU A 45 -7.58 -5.72 -6.43
C GLU A 45 -6.14 -6.20 -6.69
N HIS A 46 -5.24 -6.09 -5.71
CA HIS A 46 -3.85 -6.55 -5.83
C HIS A 46 -3.80 -8.07 -5.99
N LYS A 47 -4.67 -8.82 -5.31
CA LYS A 47 -4.78 -10.27 -5.49
C LYS A 47 -5.27 -10.62 -6.91
N ALA A 48 -6.21 -9.85 -7.46
CA ALA A 48 -6.69 -10.05 -8.83
C ALA A 48 -5.64 -9.64 -9.88
N LYS A 49 -4.83 -8.61 -9.58
CA LYS A 49 -3.82 -8.02 -10.47
C LYS A 49 -2.48 -7.84 -9.74
N PRO A 50 -1.75 -8.92 -9.43
CA PRO A 50 -0.55 -8.86 -8.59
C PRO A 50 0.64 -8.14 -9.23
N LYS A 51 0.60 -7.91 -10.56
CA LYS A 51 1.62 -7.18 -11.31
C LYS A 51 1.23 -5.73 -11.61
N ASP A 52 0.09 -5.27 -11.11
CA ASP A 52 -0.36 -3.89 -11.25
C ASP A 52 0.36 -3.02 -10.20
N ASP A 53 1.34 -2.26 -10.68
CA ASP A 53 2.15 -1.38 -9.84
C ASP A 53 1.34 -0.22 -9.25
N GLU A 54 0.30 0.27 -9.95
CA GLU A 54 -0.56 1.33 -9.43
C GLU A 54 -1.31 0.83 -8.18
N VAL A 55 -1.89 -0.37 -8.27
CA VAL A 55 -2.61 -0.99 -7.16
C VAL A 55 -1.66 -1.37 -6.03
N ARG A 56 -0.49 -1.95 -6.34
CA ARG A 56 0.53 -2.31 -5.35
C ARG A 56 1.00 -1.10 -4.56
N LEU A 57 1.32 0.01 -5.23
CA LEU A 57 1.78 1.23 -4.59
C LEU A 57 0.65 1.95 -3.84
N ALA A 58 -0.58 1.95 -4.37
CA ALA A 58 -1.75 2.48 -3.65
C ALA A 58 -2.01 1.69 -2.37
N LEU A 59 -1.86 0.35 -2.39
CA LEU A 59 -1.99 -0.49 -1.20
C LEU A 59 -0.90 -0.19 -0.18
N ALA A 60 0.34 -0.01 -0.63
CA ALA A 60 1.46 0.39 0.23
C ALA A 60 1.18 1.74 0.91
N ASP A 61 0.70 2.74 0.16
CA ASP A 61 0.36 4.05 0.69
C ASP A 61 -0.82 4.00 1.69
N ALA A 62 -1.88 3.24 1.37
CA ALA A 62 -3.02 3.05 2.27
C ALA A 62 -2.60 2.44 3.62
N LYS A 63 -1.74 1.41 3.60
CA LYS A 63 -1.19 0.80 4.81
C LYS A 63 -0.27 1.74 5.58
N LEU A 64 0.55 2.54 4.89
CA LEU A 64 1.40 3.57 5.50
C LEU A 64 0.54 4.59 6.26
N GLN A 65 -0.48 5.15 5.62
CA GLN A 65 -1.38 6.12 6.23
C GLN A 65 -2.15 5.54 7.43
N TYR A 66 -2.60 4.29 7.34
CA TYR A 66 -3.25 3.61 8.46
C TYR A 66 -2.30 3.39 9.64
N GLY A 67 -1.06 2.95 9.37
CA GLY A 67 -0.05 2.80 10.41
C GLY A 67 0.22 4.13 11.13
N GLU A 68 0.29 5.24 10.39
CA GLU A 68 0.47 6.57 10.95
C GLU A 68 -0.74 7.08 11.72
N SER A 69 -1.96 6.83 11.23
CA SER A 69 -3.18 7.25 11.94
C SER A 69 -3.28 6.53 13.29
N VAL A 70 -3.04 5.22 13.32
CA VAL A 70 -3.03 4.43 14.55
C VAL A 70 -1.91 4.86 15.50
N MET A 71 -0.68 5.07 14.99
CA MET A 71 0.46 5.50 15.81
C MET A 71 0.23 6.86 16.50
N ASN A 72 -0.48 7.76 15.82
CA ASN A 72 -0.78 9.11 16.30
C ASN A 72 -2.12 9.24 17.04
N ASP A 73 -2.92 8.19 17.09
CA ASP A 73 -4.17 8.17 17.85
C ASP A 73 -3.86 8.32 19.36
N ARG A 74 -4.43 9.37 19.95
CA ARG A 74 -4.28 9.70 21.38
C ARG A 74 -5.20 8.86 22.27
N GLN A 75 -6.24 8.27 21.71
CA GLN A 75 -7.20 7.43 22.42
C GLN A 75 -6.71 5.98 22.53
N LEU A 76 -5.80 5.56 21.65
CA LEU A 76 -5.23 4.21 21.70
C LEU A 76 -4.05 4.13 22.66
N PRO A 77 -4.05 3.16 23.59
CA PRO A 77 -2.91 2.96 24.47
C PRO A 77 -1.71 2.40 23.69
N PRO A 78 -0.46 2.68 24.14
CA PRO A 78 0.78 2.25 23.46
C PRO A 78 0.81 0.78 23.04
N PHE A 79 0.34 -0.13 23.90
CA PHE A 79 0.35 -1.57 23.65
C PHE A 79 -0.62 -2.03 22.55
N ARG A 80 -1.54 -1.17 22.09
CA ARG A 80 -2.40 -1.44 20.93
C ARG A 80 -1.90 -0.72 19.69
N LYS A 81 -1.52 0.56 19.82
CA LYS A 81 -1.15 1.35 18.65
C LYS A 81 0.18 0.93 18.03
N TYR A 82 1.22 0.70 18.83
CA TYR A 82 2.54 0.39 18.27
C TYR A 82 2.60 -0.98 17.56
N PRO A 83 2.04 -2.08 18.09
CA PRO A 83 2.00 -3.34 17.36
C PRO A 83 1.20 -3.24 16.05
N THR A 84 0.07 -2.54 16.09
CA THR A 84 -0.80 -2.38 14.91
C THR A 84 -0.10 -1.57 13.84
N ALA A 85 0.49 -0.43 14.19
CA ALA A 85 1.25 0.41 13.26
C ALA A 85 2.47 -0.34 12.69
N LEU A 86 3.22 -1.05 13.54
CA LEU A 86 4.39 -1.83 13.13
C LEU A 86 4.03 -2.89 12.09
N ARG A 87 2.92 -3.62 12.29
CA ARG A 87 2.41 -4.58 11.31
C ARG A 87 2.13 -3.92 9.97
N GLN A 88 1.46 -2.76 9.97
CA GLN A 88 1.19 -2.05 8.72
C GLN A 88 2.48 -1.63 8.00
N PHE A 89 3.43 -1.02 8.71
CA PHE A 89 4.69 -0.59 8.09
C PHE A 89 5.53 -1.74 7.54
N ARG A 90 5.52 -2.91 8.18
CA ARG A 90 6.18 -4.11 7.64
C ARG A 90 5.54 -4.55 6.32
N GLN A 91 4.22 -4.57 6.26
CA GLN A 91 3.49 -4.85 5.01
C GLN A 91 3.76 -3.79 3.92
N VAL A 92 4.01 -2.53 4.29
CA VAL A 92 4.47 -1.52 3.32
C VAL A 92 5.78 -1.96 2.69
N LEU A 93 6.75 -2.50 3.45
CA LEU A 93 8.03 -2.94 2.89
C LEU A 93 7.97 -4.23 2.09
N GLU A 94 6.93 -5.05 2.27
CA GLU A 94 6.64 -6.18 1.39
C GLU A 94 6.20 -5.70 0.00
N LEU A 95 5.45 -4.59 -0.06
CA LEU A 95 4.90 -4.00 -1.28
C LEU A 95 5.88 -3.02 -1.93
N ASP A 96 6.53 -2.17 -1.15
CA ASP A 96 7.48 -1.12 -1.54
C ASP A 96 8.70 -1.15 -0.59
N LYS A 97 9.69 -1.97 -0.96
CA LYS A 97 10.91 -2.22 -0.19
C LYS A 97 11.71 -0.94 0.11
N ASN A 98 11.56 0.10 -0.70
CA ASN A 98 12.35 1.33 -0.61
C ASN A 98 11.62 2.46 0.14
N ASN A 99 10.44 2.18 0.72
CA ASN A 99 9.65 3.18 1.42
C ASN A 99 10.37 3.72 2.67
N LYS A 100 11.00 4.90 2.55
CA LYS A 100 11.79 5.51 3.62
C LYS A 100 10.97 5.85 4.87
N LYS A 101 9.70 6.18 4.68
CA LYS A 101 8.80 6.53 5.79
C LYS A 101 8.47 5.30 6.63
N ALA A 102 8.11 4.18 5.98
CA ALA A 102 7.91 2.91 6.67
C ALA A 102 9.18 2.43 7.39
N GLN A 103 10.36 2.49 6.73
CA GLN A 103 11.65 2.15 7.36
C GLN A 103 11.89 2.97 8.63
N SER A 104 11.66 4.29 8.56
CA SER A 104 11.86 5.20 9.69
C SER A 104 10.88 4.93 10.84
N ASN A 105 9.60 4.70 10.52
CA ASN A 105 8.57 4.42 11.52
C ASN A 105 8.77 3.04 12.19
N ILE A 106 9.21 2.02 11.45
CA ILE A 106 9.61 0.73 12.04
C ILE A 106 10.75 0.94 13.03
N ALA A 107 11.82 1.61 12.61
CA ALA A 107 12.98 1.86 13.48
C ALA A 107 12.61 2.65 14.75
N LEU A 108 11.71 3.63 14.63
CA LEU A 108 11.16 4.37 15.76
C LEU A 108 10.44 3.46 16.76
N ILE A 109 9.50 2.65 16.27
CA ILE A 109 8.70 1.76 17.14
C ILE A 109 9.59 0.70 17.79
N GLU A 110 10.48 0.07 17.03
CA GLU A 110 11.41 -0.93 17.56
C GLU A 110 12.36 -0.34 18.61
N GLY A 111 12.81 0.90 18.40
CA GLY A 111 13.57 1.68 19.37
C GLY A 111 12.82 1.90 20.68
N ILE A 112 11.52 2.23 20.63
CA ILE A 112 10.66 2.39 21.81
C ILE A 112 10.57 1.07 22.59
N TYR A 113 10.35 -0.06 21.92
CA TYR A 113 10.33 -1.38 22.57
C TYR A 113 11.66 -1.71 23.26
N LYS A 114 12.78 -1.45 22.58
CA LYS A 114 14.11 -1.65 23.14
C LYS A 114 14.35 -0.78 24.38
N GLN A 115 13.96 0.49 24.35
CA GLN A 115 14.08 1.40 25.49
C GLN A 115 13.21 0.98 26.68
N MET A 116 12.05 0.36 26.43
CA MET A 116 11.18 -0.21 27.47
C MET A 116 11.71 -1.55 28.03
N GLY A 117 12.80 -2.11 27.50
CA GLY A 117 13.26 -3.46 27.86
C GLY A 117 12.28 -4.55 27.45
N ARG A 118 11.47 -4.32 26.41
CA ARG A 118 10.42 -5.23 25.94
C ARG A 118 10.80 -5.86 24.59
N PRO A 119 10.36 -7.10 24.31
CA PRO A 119 10.56 -7.70 22.99
C PRO A 119 9.75 -6.94 21.94
N VAL A 120 10.32 -6.82 20.74
CA VAL A 120 9.64 -6.28 19.57
C VAL A 120 8.57 -7.28 19.11
N PRO A 121 7.28 -6.87 19.02
CA PRO A 121 6.22 -7.72 18.49
C PRO A 121 6.52 -8.16 17.05
N GLN A 122 6.13 -9.38 16.70
CA GLN A 122 6.23 -9.91 15.33
C GLN A 122 4.98 -9.56 14.53
#